data_AF-A0A368FVI0-F1
#
_entry.id   AF-A0A368FVI0-F1
#
_cell.length_a   1.000
_cell.length_b   1.000
_cell.length_c   1.000
_cell.angle_alpha   90.00
_cell.angle_beta   90.00
_cell.angle_gamma   90.00
#
_symmetry.space_group_name_H-M   'P 1'
#
loop_
_entity.id
_entity.type
_entity.pdbx_description
1 polymer ?
#
loop_
_entity_poly.entity_id
_entity_poly.type
_entity_poly.pdbx_seq_one_letter_code
_entity_poly.pdbx_strand_id
1 'polypeptide(L)'
;MMEKEAEFQACPIEIGSLGYFSDDVVCNWKDVELDAKMGNMLSQYKILDLFKSEHNFSDFRYPSRNISVLKVYFKLQRQQGYYVLQIYTPCTLLVVMSWVSFWINKEASPALVALG
;
A
#
# COMPACT_ATOMS: atom_id res chain seq x y z
N MET A 1 -3.94 23.62 -2.70
CA MET A 1 -4.28 22.79 -1.51
C MET A 1 -5.03 21.54 -2.00
N MET A 2 -4.39 20.68 -2.79
CA MET A 2 -4.99 19.44 -3.36
C MET A 2 -3.92 18.37 -3.57
N GLU A 3 -3.01 18.19 -2.60
CA GLU A 3 -1.83 17.32 -2.79
C GLU A 3 -1.56 16.44 -1.57
N LYS A 4 -2.64 16.03 -0.87
CA LYS A 4 -2.57 15.15 0.31
C LYS A 4 -3.42 13.87 0.21
N GLU A 5 -3.86 13.47 -0.99
CA GLU A 5 -4.56 12.20 -1.18
C GLU A 5 -3.65 11.04 -1.63
N ALA A 6 -2.37 11.28 -1.90
CA ALA A 6 -1.50 10.30 -2.55
C ALA A 6 -0.89 9.21 -1.63
N GLU A 7 -1.29 9.10 -0.36
CA GLU A 7 -0.65 8.14 0.58
C GLU A 7 -1.59 7.14 1.27
N PHE A 8 -2.91 7.26 1.09
CA PHE A 8 -3.88 6.38 1.75
C PHE A 8 -4.82 5.71 0.77
N GLN A 9 -4.89 4.39 0.82
CA GLN A 9 -5.83 3.59 0.05
C GLN A 9 -6.87 2.97 0.97
N ALA A 10 -8.15 3.17 0.66
CA ALA A 10 -9.26 2.53 1.34
C ALA A 10 -9.69 1.29 0.54
N CYS A 11 -9.46 0.10 1.10
CA CYS A 11 -9.85 -1.17 0.48
C CYS A 11 -11.09 -1.74 1.18
N PRO A 12 -12.27 -1.75 0.53
CA PRO A 12 -13.46 -2.39 1.07
C PRO A 12 -13.39 -3.92 0.90
N ILE A 13 -13.82 -4.65 1.91
CA ILE A 13 -14.14 -6.07 1.85
C ILE A 13 -15.60 -6.22 2.25
N GLU A 14 -16.36 -6.95 1.43
CA GLU A 14 -17.76 -7.27 1.67
C GLU A 14 -17.90 -8.77 1.94
N ILE A 15 -18.61 -9.09 3.01
CA ILE A 15 -18.82 -10.46 3.49
C ILE A 15 -20.33 -10.64 3.62
N GLY A 16 -20.89 -11.61 2.92
CA GLY A 16 -22.32 -11.91 2.97
C GLY A 16 -22.56 -13.40 2.74
N SER A 17 -23.78 -13.83 3.02
CA SER A 17 -24.20 -15.19 2.70
C SER A 17 -24.47 -15.34 1.21
N LEU A 18 -24.01 -16.44 0.61
CA LEU A 18 -24.28 -16.76 -0.80
C LEU A 18 -25.63 -17.46 -1.00
N GLY A 19 -26.08 -18.23 0.00
CA GLY A 19 -27.22 -19.14 -0.13
C GLY A 19 -28.39 -18.87 0.81
N TYR A 20 -28.23 -17.94 1.75
CA TYR A 20 -29.25 -17.60 2.74
C TYR A 20 -29.57 -16.12 2.68
N PHE A 21 -30.84 -15.80 2.85
CA PHE A 21 -31.34 -14.42 2.91
C PHE A 21 -31.34 -13.93 4.36
N SER A 22 -31.55 -12.62 4.55
CA SER A 22 -31.65 -11.96 5.85
C SER A 22 -32.74 -12.54 6.75
N ASP A 23 -33.75 -13.21 6.18
CA ASP A 23 -34.82 -13.87 6.92
C ASP A 23 -34.31 -15.14 7.66
N ASP A 24 -33.29 -15.81 7.09
CA ASP A 24 -32.71 -17.04 7.63
C ASP A 24 -31.43 -16.76 8.43
N VAL A 25 -30.58 -15.85 7.94
CA VAL A 25 -29.25 -15.56 8.50
C VAL A 25 -28.99 -14.07 8.52
N VAL A 26 -28.72 -13.53 9.71
CA VAL A 26 -28.29 -12.14 9.92
C VAL A 26 -26.83 -12.14 10.38
N CYS A 27 -25.99 -11.43 9.62
CA CYS A 27 -24.57 -11.27 9.92
C CYS A 27 -24.38 -10.00 10.75
N ASN A 28 -23.75 -10.10 11.91
CA ASN A 28 -23.40 -8.96 12.76
C ASN A 28 -21.90 -8.95 13.05
N TRP A 29 -21.29 -7.76 13.16
CA TRP A 29 -19.92 -7.64 13.62
C TRP A 29 -19.79 -8.04 15.08
N LYS A 30 -18.85 -8.94 15.35
CA LYS A 30 -18.40 -9.15 16.73
C LYS A 30 -17.41 -8.06 17.10
N ASP A 31 -17.55 -7.54 18.32
CA ASP A 31 -16.56 -6.60 18.87
C ASP A 31 -15.29 -7.38 19.19
N VAL A 32 -14.32 -7.24 18.28
CA VAL A 32 -13.01 -7.90 18.33
C VAL A 32 -12.00 -6.82 18.02
N GLU A 33 -11.07 -6.66 18.94
CA GLU A 33 -9.91 -5.79 18.77
C GLU A 33 -9.00 -6.34 17.67
N LEU A 34 -8.43 -5.43 16.88
CA LEU A 34 -7.52 -5.82 15.81
C LEU A 34 -6.25 -6.41 16.41
N ASP A 35 -5.88 -7.63 16.00
CA ASP A 35 -4.62 -8.23 16.45
C ASP A 35 -3.45 -7.33 16.00
N ALA A 36 -2.65 -6.89 16.97
CA ALA A 36 -1.48 -6.04 16.74
C ALA A 36 -0.49 -6.67 15.74
N LYS A 37 -0.49 -8.00 15.60
CA LYS A 37 0.32 -8.74 14.61
C LYS A 37 -0.08 -8.41 13.17
N MET A 38 -1.34 -8.07 12.91
CA MET A 38 -1.85 -7.79 11.57
C MET A 38 -1.29 -6.48 11.00
N GLY A 39 -0.92 -5.53 11.87
CA GLY A 39 -0.35 -4.24 11.48
C GLY A 39 1.02 -4.34 10.78
N ASN A 40 1.77 -5.42 11.03
CA ASN A 40 3.13 -5.64 10.49
C ASN A 40 3.20 -6.80 9.47
N MET A 41 2.07 -7.42 9.12
CA MET A 41 2.04 -8.56 8.20
C MET A 41 2.34 -8.15 6.76
N LEU A 42 2.05 -6.91 6.40
CA LEU A 42 2.23 -6.36 5.06
C LEU A 42 3.60 -5.68 4.96
N SER A 43 4.45 -6.16 4.06
CA SER A 43 5.80 -5.62 3.85
C SER A 43 5.83 -4.22 3.21
N GLN A 44 4.74 -3.83 2.53
CA GLN A 44 4.65 -2.59 1.74
C GLN A 44 3.57 -1.63 2.24
N TYR A 45 2.66 -2.08 3.12
CA TYR A 45 1.53 -1.28 3.58
C TYR A 45 1.36 -1.45 5.08
N LYS A 46 1.02 -0.37 5.78
CA LYS A 46 0.61 -0.40 7.17
C LYS A 46 -0.90 -0.18 7.25
N ILE A 47 -1.58 -1.00 8.02
CA ILE A 47 -2.99 -0.77 8.34
C ILE A 47 -3.04 0.33 9.41
N LEU A 48 -3.74 1.42 9.12
CA LEU A 48 -3.92 2.54 10.04
C LEU A 48 -5.20 2.42 10.84
N ASP A 49 -6.29 2.15 10.14
CA ASP A 49 -7.63 2.22 10.70
C ASP A 49 -8.57 1.25 9.96
N LEU A 50 -9.63 0.84 10.64
CA LEU A 50 -10.69 0.02 10.08
C LEU A 50 -12.05 0.64 10.35
N PHE A 51 -12.86 0.76 9.29
CA PHE A 51 -14.25 1.17 9.41
C PHE A 51 -15.16 -0.01 9.12
N LYS A 52 -15.95 -0.42 10.12
CA LYS A 52 -16.95 -1.48 9.99
C LYS A 52 -18.31 -0.85 9.67
N SER A 53 -19.03 -1.45 8.75
CA SER A 53 -20.38 -1.06 8.33
C SER A 53 -21.20 -2.31 8.06
N GLU A 54 -22.51 -2.20 8.21
CA GLU A 54 -23.48 -3.27 8.00
C GLU A 54 -24.58 -2.72 7.11
N HIS A 55 -24.97 -3.49 6.09
CA HIS A 55 -26.08 -3.11 5.24
C HIS A 55 -26.80 -4.35 4.70
N ASN A 56 -28.08 -4.18 4.40
CA ASN A 56 -28.86 -5.19 3.70
C ASN A 56 -28.83 -4.88 2.21
N PHE A 57 -28.56 -5.91 1.41
CA PHE A 57 -28.50 -5.82 -0.04
C PHE A 57 -29.63 -6.65 -0.66
N SER A 58 -30.42 -6.05 -1.55
CA SER A 58 -31.46 -6.74 -2.30
C SER A 58 -30.88 -7.34 -3.58
N ASP A 59 -30.97 -8.68 -3.78
CA ASP A 59 -30.59 -9.29 -5.06
C ASP A 59 -31.66 -8.99 -6.12
N PHE A 60 -31.23 -8.59 -7.32
CA PHE A 60 -32.10 -8.37 -8.46
C PHE A 60 -32.94 -9.61 -8.83
N ARG A 61 -32.41 -10.81 -8.55
CA ARG A 61 -33.13 -12.08 -8.79
C ARG A 61 -34.32 -12.30 -7.85
N TYR A 62 -34.26 -11.72 -6.65
CA TYR A 62 -35.29 -11.89 -5.61
C TYR A 62 -35.57 -10.56 -4.92
N PRO A 63 -36.27 -9.62 -5.57
CA PRO A 63 -36.46 -8.26 -5.06
C PRO A 63 -37.26 -8.18 -3.76
N SER A 64 -37.98 -9.25 -3.40
CA SER A 64 -38.70 -9.36 -2.13
C SER A 64 -37.84 -9.84 -0.96
N ARG A 65 -36.60 -10.29 -1.22
CA ARG A 65 -35.70 -10.83 -0.19
C ARG A 65 -34.37 -10.11 -0.19
N ASN A 66 -33.90 -9.80 1.01
CA ASN A 66 -32.63 -9.13 1.22
C ASN A 66 -31.57 -10.13 1.69
N ILE A 67 -30.31 -9.79 1.50
CA ILE A 67 -29.14 -10.52 1.99
C ILE A 67 -28.43 -9.59 2.97
N SER A 68 -28.03 -10.13 4.13
CA SER A 68 -27.27 -9.40 5.13
C SER A 68 -25.80 -9.37 4.73
N VAL A 69 -25.24 -8.16 4.55
CA VAL A 69 -23.85 -7.93 4.12
C VAL A 69 -23.10 -7.08 5.14
N LEU A 70 -21.97 -7.61 5.59
CA LEU A 70 -20.98 -6.92 6.39
C LEU A 70 -19.94 -6.28 5.48
N LYS A 71 -19.63 -5.01 5.70
CA LYS A 71 -18.62 -4.28 4.94
C LYS A 71 -17.55 -3.74 5.88
N VAL A 72 -16.29 -3.98 5.56
CA VAL A 72 -15.16 -3.42 6.32
C VAL A 72 -14.22 -2.70 5.37
N TYR A 73 -13.82 -1.49 5.74
CA TYR A 73 -12.87 -0.68 4.99
C TYR A 73 -11.53 -0.68 5.72
N PHE A 74 -10.50 -1.18 5.04
CA PHE A 74 -9.13 -1.10 5.53
C PHE A 74 -8.48 0.17 5.01
N LYS A 75 -8.04 1.05 5.92
CA LYS A 75 -7.22 2.20 5.59
C LYS A 75 -5.76 1.78 5.58
N LEU A 76 -5.20 1.66 4.38
CA LEU A 76 -3.82 1.25 4.14
C LEU A 76 -2.96 2.48 3.85
N GLN A 77 -1.80 2.58 4.48
CA GLN A 77 -0.76 3.55 4.17
C GLN A 77 0.45 2.86 3.57
N ARG A 78 0.97 3.37 2.45
CA ARG A 78 2.17 2.82 1.81
C ARG A 78 3.41 3.08 2.67
N GLN A 79 4.14 2.02 3.00
CA GLN A 79 5.43 2.07 3.69
C GLN A 79 6.54 2.06 2.63
N GLN A 80 7.25 3.18 2.42
CA GLN A 80 8.28 3.29 1.36
C GLN A 80 9.71 2.97 1.82
N GLY A 81 9.89 2.41 3.03
CA GLY A 81 11.21 2.31 3.67
C GLY A 81 12.26 1.52 2.89
N TYR A 82 11.93 0.33 2.39
CA TYR A 82 12.91 -0.54 1.73
C TYR A 82 13.15 -0.17 0.26
N TYR A 83 12.08 0.16 -0.48
CA TYR A 83 12.16 0.54 -1.89
C TYR A 83 12.99 1.81 -2.11
N VAL A 84 12.87 2.78 -1.19
CA VAL A 84 13.67 4.01 -1.23
C VAL A 84 15.14 3.67 -1.01
N LEU A 85 15.50 2.87 0.00
CA LEU A 85 16.90 2.48 0.23
C LEU A 85 17.51 1.78 -0.99
N GLN A 86 16.79 0.85 -1.62
CA GLN A 86 17.31 0.10 -2.76
C GLN A 86 17.51 0.95 -4.03
N ILE A 87 16.77 2.04 -4.21
CA ILE A 87 16.92 2.94 -5.37
C ILE A 87 17.87 4.10 -5.07
N TYR A 88 17.80 4.68 -3.88
CA TYR A 88 18.65 5.80 -3.52
C TYR A 88 20.12 5.37 -3.36
N THR A 89 20.39 4.17 -2.85
CA THR A 89 21.77 3.67 -2.70
C THR A 89 22.52 3.58 -4.05
N PRO A 90 22.03 2.93 -5.12
CA PRO A 90 22.73 2.91 -6.41
C PRO A 90 22.79 4.31 -7.03
N CYS A 91 21.75 5.12 -6.93
CA CYS A 91 21.76 6.48 -7.48
C CYS A 91 22.80 7.39 -6.81
N THR A 92 22.92 7.34 -5.47
CA THR A 92 23.92 8.12 -4.73
C THR A 92 25.35 7.65 -5.02
N LEU A 93 25.58 6.34 -5.14
CA LEU A 93 26.87 5.79 -5.56
C LEU A 93 27.26 6.30 -6.96
N LEU A 94 26.32 6.34 -7.92
CA LEU A 94 26.57 6.87 -9.26
C LEU A 94 26.94 8.36 -9.24
N VAL A 95 26.24 9.18 -8.42
CA VAL A 95 26.57 10.60 -8.25
C VAL A 95 27.98 10.76 -7.66
N VAL A 96 28.33 10.01 -6.60
CA VAL A 96 29.67 10.05 -6.00
C VAL A 96 30.74 9.63 -7.00
N MET A 97 30.53 8.55 -7.77
CA MET A 97 31.48 8.09 -8.79
C MET A 97 31.71 9.12 -9.90
N SER A 98 30.67 9.84 -10.33
CA SER A 98 30.80 10.94 -11.31
C SER A 98 31.62 12.11 -10.77
N TRP A 99 31.45 12.45 -9.48
CA TRP A 99 32.22 13.50 -8.83
C TRP A 99 33.68 13.10 -8.63
N VAL A 100 33.94 11.86 -8.22
CA VAL A 100 35.31 11.33 -8.06
C VAL A 100 36.05 11.30 -9.40
N SER A 101 35.36 11.00 -10.51
CA SER A 101 35.93 11.06 -11.86
C SER A 101 36.38 12.47 -12.27
N PHE A 102 35.78 13.51 -11.70
CA PHE A 102 36.22 14.89 -11.90
C PHE A 102 37.52 15.22 -11.14
N TRP A 103 37.75 14.56 -10.00
CA TRP A 103 38.99 14.71 -9.21
C TRP A 103 40.17 13.94 -9.80
N ILE A 104 39.91 12.83 -10.50
CA ILE A 104 40.96 11.96 -11.05
C ILE A 104 41.61 12.49 -12.35
N ASN A 105 41.08 13.57 -12.94
CA ASN A 105 41.52 14.05 -14.26
C ASN A 105 42.07 15.48 -14.30
N LYS A 106 42.74 15.94 -13.23
CA LYS A 106 43.49 17.22 -13.28
C LYS A 106 45.02 17.07 -13.43
N GLU A 107 45.59 15.86 -13.37
CA GLU A 107 47.05 15.67 -13.51
C GLU A 107 47.50 14.68 -14.59
N ALA A 108 46.58 14.05 -15.35
CA ALA A 108 46.93 13.07 -16.39
C ALA A 108 46.71 13.55 -17.84
N SER A 109 46.54 14.85 -18.08
CA SER A 109 46.37 15.42 -19.44
C SER A 109 47.16 16.72 -19.64
N PRO A 110 48.50 16.66 -19.56
CA PRO A 110 49.24 17.06 -20.77
C PRO A 110 50.52 16.22 -21.02
N ALA A 111 50.53 14.92 -20.68
CA ALA A 111 51.70 14.05 -20.95
C ALA A 111 51.51 13.00 -22.05
N LEU A 112 50.31 12.89 -22.65
CA LEU A 112 49.99 11.91 -23.71
C LEU A 112 49.98 12.49 -25.14
N VAL A 113 50.52 13.71 -25.35
CA VAL A 113 50.76 14.27 -26.70
C VAL A 113 52.26 14.23 -27.07
N ALA A 114 53.10 13.57 -26.25
CA ALA A 114 54.56 13.54 -26.44
C ALA A 114 55.20 12.15 -26.39
N LEU A 115 54.44 11.09 -26.65
CA LEU A 115 54.98 9.77 -27.02
C LEU A 115 54.25 9.35 -28.30
N GLY A 116 55.03 9.07 -29.34
CA GLY A 116 54.61 8.90 -30.73
C GLY A 116 53.76 7.67 -31.03
#